data_AF-A0A957E9F3-F1
#
_entry.id   AF-A0A957E9F3-F1
#
_cell.length_a   1.000
_cell.length_b   1.000
_cell.length_c   1.000
_cell.angle_alpha   90.00
_cell.angle_beta   90.00
_cell.angle_gamma   90.00
#
_symmetry.space_group_name_H-M   'P 1'
#
loop_
_entity.id
_entity.type
_entity.pdbx_description
1 polymer ?
#
loop_
_entity_poly.entity_id
_entity_poly.type
_entity_poly.pdbx_seq_one_letter_code
_entity_poly.pdbx_strand_id
1 'polypeptide(L)'
;MHRTSDDLSVIYRDPAQPINGRITDLLNRMTLEEKVAQLGSSWVYQLLAGRQLDLAKAAKLMSQGIGQITRVGGASSLAPAEAAAVANSIQRYLVEETRLGIPAIVHEECCSGYMTRDATCFPQIIGVAST
;
A
#
# COMPACT_ATOMS: atom_id res chain seq x y z
N MET A 1 -2.45 -19.43 9.94
CA MET A 1 -1.74 -19.70 8.67
C MET A 1 -0.56 -20.61 8.97
N HIS A 2 -0.57 -21.83 8.43
CA HIS A 2 0.55 -22.77 8.52
C HIS A 2 1.61 -22.34 7.52
N ARG A 3 2.79 -21.88 7.97
CA ARG A 3 3.92 -21.58 7.08
C ARG A 3 4.58 -22.91 6.68
N THR A 4 4.77 -23.15 5.39
CA THR A 4 5.52 -24.29 4.88
C THR A 4 7.02 -24.03 4.99
N SER A 5 7.80 -25.11 5.05
CA SER A 5 9.27 -25.08 5.17
C SER A 5 10.00 -24.31 4.06
N ASP A 6 9.38 -24.12 2.89
CA ASP A 6 9.94 -23.33 1.78
C ASP A 6 9.98 -21.81 2.06
N ASP A 7 9.07 -21.28 2.88
CA ASP A 7 8.99 -19.84 3.20
C ASP A 7 10.15 -19.38 4.12
N LEU A 8 10.76 -20.32 4.87
CA LEU A 8 11.93 -20.07 5.71
C LEU A 8 13.25 -19.99 4.92
N SER A 9 13.24 -20.35 3.62
CA SER A 9 14.40 -20.17 2.73
C SER A 9 14.54 -18.73 2.22
N VAL A 10 13.54 -17.88 2.44
CA VAL A 10 13.45 -16.52 1.91
C VAL A 10 13.69 -15.51 3.04
N ILE A 11 14.95 -15.04 3.14
CA ILE A 11 15.42 -14.16 4.21
C ILE A 11 14.53 -12.91 4.37
N TYR A 12 14.10 -12.25 3.29
CA TYR A 12 13.30 -11.02 3.42
C TYR A 12 11.93 -11.23 4.08
N ARG A 13 11.39 -12.46 4.07
CA ARG A 13 10.11 -12.84 4.69
C ARG A 13 10.26 -13.27 6.14
N ASP A 14 11.46 -13.64 6.58
CA ASP A 14 11.71 -14.06 7.96
C ASP A 14 11.82 -12.82 8.88
N PRO A 15 10.86 -12.60 9.81
CA PRO A 15 10.91 -11.49 10.74
C PRO A 15 12.03 -11.60 11.77
N ALA A 16 12.66 -12.77 11.95
CA ALA A 16 13.78 -12.96 12.86
C ALA A 16 15.12 -12.46 12.30
N GLN A 17 15.20 -12.21 10.99
CA GLN A 17 16.43 -11.72 10.34
C GLN A 17 16.62 -10.21 10.52
N PRO A 18 17.86 -9.72 10.62
CA PRO A 18 18.14 -8.28 10.68
C PRO A 18 17.55 -7.53 9.49
N ILE A 19 17.03 -6.32 9.73
CA ILE A 19 16.40 -5.48 8.69
C ILE A 19 17.30 -5.31 7.46
N ASN A 20 18.59 -5.02 7.64
CA ASN A 20 19.53 -4.86 6.53
C ASN A 20 19.73 -6.16 5.73
N GLY A 21 19.68 -7.32 6.38
CA GLY A 21 19.73 -8.62 5.71
C GLY A 21 18.49 -8.85 4.85
N ARG A 22 17.31 -8.53 5.39
CA ARG A 22 16.03 -8.61 4.67
C ARG A 22 15.97 -7.68 3.46
N ILE A 23 16.45 -6.44 3.61
CA ILE A 23 16.53 -5.46 2.53
C ILE A 23 17.47 -5.96 1.42
N THR A 24 18.65 -6.44 1.79
CA THR A 24 19.65 -6.93 0.83
C THR A 24 19.12 -8.12 0.04
N ASP A 25 18.53 -9.11 0.72
CA ASP A 25 17.91 -10.28 0.07
C ASP A 25 16.77 -9.88 -0.87
N LEU A 26 15.90 -8.95 -0.46
CA LEU A 26 14.81 -8.47 -1.30
C LEU A 26 15.32 -7.75 -2.56
N LEU A 27 16.23 -6.78 -2.40
CA LEU A 27 16.77 -5.99 -3.52
C LEU A 27 17.54 -6.84 -4.54
N ASN A 28 18.20 -7.90 -4.08
CA ASN A 28 18.89 -8.85 -4.95
C ASN A 28 17.93 -9.74 -5.75
N ARG A 29 16.70 -9.92 -5.27
CA ARG A 29 15.66 -10.70 -5.96
C ARG A 29 14.85 -9.87 -6.95
N MET A 30 14.90 -8.55 -6.87
CA MET A 30 14.12 -7.64 -7.71
C MET A 30 14.72 -7.46 -9.11
N THR A 31 13.86 -7.44 -10.13
CA THR A 31 14.22 -6.94 -11.46
C THR A 31 14.38 -5.42 -11.45
N LEU A 32 14.87 -4.83 -12.55
CA LEU A 32 14.94 -3.38 -12.67
C LEU A 32 13.54 -2.76 -12.67
N GLU A 33 12.59 -3.39 -13.34
CA GLU A 33 11.20 -2.93 -13.47
C GLU A 33 10.50 -2.90 -12.11
N GLU A 34 10.68 -3.93 -11.28
CA GLU A 34 10.14 -3.95 -9.92
C GLU A 34 10.79 -2.88 -9.04
N LYS A 35 12.09 -2.60 -9.21
CA LYS A 35 12.77 -1.50 -8.49
C LYS A 35 12.19 -0.16 -8.87
N VAL A 36 11.97 0.07 -10.16
CA VAL A 36 11.32 1.28 -10.66
C VAL A 36 9.88 1.39 -10.14
N ALA A 37 9.12 0.28 -10.11
CA ALA A 37 7.76 0.26 -9.60
C ALA A 37 7.68 0.67 -8.11
N GLN A 38 8.67 0.29 -7.29
CA GLN A 38 8.75 0.70 -5.88
C GLN A 38 8.98 2.21 -5.69
N LEU A 39 9.43 2.94 -6.72
CA LEU A 39 9.56 4.39 -6.71
C LEU A 39 8.29 5.12 -7.18
N GLY A 40 7.28 4.37 -7.64
CA GLY A 40 6.02 4.89 -8.16
C GLY A 40 4.88 4.93 -7.14
N SER A 41 3.84 5.67 -7.50
CA SER A 41 2.57 5.69 -6.79
C SER A 41 1.39 5.67 -7.76
N SER A 42 0.24 5.18 -7.31
CA SER A 42 -1.04 5.29 -8.01
C SER A 42 -2.10 5.86 -7.08
N TRP A 43 -2.90 6.78 -7.60
CA TRP A 43 -4.08 7.26 -6.91
C TRP A 43 -5.16 6.18 -6.89
N VAL A 44 -5.90 6.07 -5.79
CA VAL A 44 -6.91 5.02 -5.63
C VAL A 44 -7.94 5.02 -6.78
N TYR A 45 -8.35 6.18 -7.29
CA TYR A 45 -9.33 6.26 -8.37
C TYR A 45 -8.84 5.63 -9.69
N GLN A 46 -7.52 5.49 -9.88
CA GLN A 46 -6.95 4.78 -11.03
C GLN A 46 -7.11 3.26 -10.91
N LEU A 47 -7.35 2.75 -9.70
CA LEU A 47 -7.48 1.33 -9.38
C LEU A 47 -8.93 0.89 -9.20
N LEU A 48 -9.88 1.81 -9.05
CA LEU A 48 -11.28 1.45 -8.76
C LEU A 48 -12.15 1.34 -10.01
N ALA A 49 -13.14 0.46 -9.93
CA ALA A 49 -14.37 0.51 -10.72
C ALA A 49 -15.53 0.74 -9.74
N GLY A 50 -16.05 1.96 -9.72
CA GLY A 50 -17.00 2.38 -8.71
C GLY A 50 -16.37 2.37 -7.32
N ARG A 51 -16.84 1.49 -6.43
CA ARG A 51 -16.44 1.43 -5.01
C ARG A 51 -15.54 0.23 -4.67
N GLN A 52 -15.08 -0.50 -5.68
CA GLN A 52 -14.29 -1.73 -5.51
C GLN A 52 -13.04 -1.71 -6.39
N LEU A 53 -12.04 -2.51 -6.01
CA LEU A 53 -10.83 -2.72 -6.79
C LEU A 53 -11.18 -3.33 -8.17
N ASP A 54 -10.69 -2.71 -9.22
CA ASP A 54 -10.74 -3.23 -10.59
C ASP A 54 -9.46 -4.04 -10.86
N LEU A 55 -9.61 -5.37 -10.98
CA LEU A 55 -8.48 -6.27 -11.17
C LEU A 55 -7.76 -6.06 -12.52
N ALA A 56 -8.46 -5.62 -13.57
CA ALA A 56 -7.82 -5.33 -14.85
C ALA A 56 -6.94 -4.08 -14.76
N LYS A 57 -7.41 -3.05 -14.05
CA LYS A 57 -6.59 -1.86 -13.76
C LYS A 57 -5.43 -2.20 -12.84
N ALA A 58 -5.64 -3.03 -11.82
CA ALA A 58 -4.59 -3.49 -10.91
C ALA A 58 -3.49 -4.27 -11.66
N ALA A 59 -3.87 -5.20 -12.54
CA ALA A 59 -2.92 -5.93 -13.39
C ALA A 59 -2.12 -5.00 -14.30
N LYS A 60 -2.78 -3.99 -14.87
CA LYS A 60 -2.11 -3.01 -15.73
C LYS A 60 -1.12 -2.12 -14.96
N LEU A 61 -1.47 -1.68 -13.75
CA LEU A 61 -0.74 -0.65 -13.02
C LEU A 61 0.24 -1.19 -11.97
N MET A 62 0.03 -2.41 -11.48
CA MET A 62 0.74 -2.95 -10.31
C MET A 62 1.26 -4.39 -10.53
N SER A 63 1.31 -4.89 -11.78
CA SER A 63 1.83 -6.25 -12.06
C SER A 63 3.31 -6.43 -11.68
N GLN A 64 4.10 -5.35 -11.69
CA GLN A 64 5.48 -5.33 -11.19
C GLN A 64 5.58 -4.87 -9.72
N GLY A 65 4.45 -4.87 -9.01
CA GLY A 65 4.30 -4.21 -7.71
C GLY A 65 4.08 -2.71 -7.83
N ILE A 66 4.08 -2.01 -6.70
CA ILE A 66 4.05 -0.55 -6.61
C ILE A 66 4.60 -0.12 -5.25
N GLY A 67 5.23 1.06 -5.18
CA GLY A 67 5.73 1.60 -3.92
C GLY A 67 4.61 2.11 -3.02
N GLN A 68 3.69 2.90 -3.58
CA GLN A 68 2.69 3.62 -2.79
C GLN A 68 1.30 3.62 -3.42
N ILE A 69 0.29 3.72 -2.57
CA ILE A 69 -1.11 3.97 -2.94
C ILE A 69 -1.52 5.31 -2.34
N THR A 70 -1.83 6.25 -3.23
CA THR A 70 -2.20 7.61 -2.87
C THR A 70 -3.69 7.70 -2.56
N ARG A 71 -3.99 8.15 -1.34
CA ARG A 71 -5.30 8.72 -0.94
C ARG A 71 -6.49 7.76 -1.07
N VAL A 72 -6.42 6.58 -0.45
CA VAL A 72 -7.49 5.54 -0.52
C VAL A 72 -8.86 6.06 -0.07
N GLY A 73 -8.92 6.72 1.07
CA GLY A 73 -10.10 7.40 1.57
C GLY A 73 -10.22 8.82 1.05
N GLY A 74 -9.12 9.58 0.99
CA GLY A 74 -9.17 11.01 0.69
C GLY A 74 -9.41 11.37 -0.78
N ALA A 75 -9.13 10.48 -1.73
CA ALA A 75 -9.39 10.66 -3.17
C ALA A 75 -10.48 9.72 -3.68
N SER A 76 -11.38 9.32 -2.78
CA SER A 76 -12.57 8.53 -3.10
C SER A 76 -13.78 9.07 -2.33
N SER A 77 -14.96 8.49 -2.59
CA SER A 77 -16.19 8.74 -1.82
C SER A 77 -16.56 7.53 -0.96
N LEU A 78 -15.57 6.75 -0.52
CA LEU A 78 -15.76 5.55 0.29
C LEU A 78 -16.09 5.93 1.75
N ALA A 79 -16.96 5.16 2.41
CA ALA A 79 -17.10 5.23 3.86
C ALA A 79 -15.83 4.67 4.51
N PRO A 80 -15.59 4.95 5.81
CA PRO A 80 -14.43 4.42 6.52
C PRO A 80 -14.23 2.90 6.37
N ALA A 81 -15.31 2.12 6.55
CA ALA A 81 -15.25 0.65 6.41
C ALA A 81 -14.95 0.20 4.97
N GLU A 82 -15.47 0.91 3.97
CA GLU A 82 -15.24 0.59 2.56
C GLU A 82 -13.82 0.96 2.13
N ALA A 83 -13.28 2.08 2.61
CA ALA A 83 -11.89 2.48 2.38
C ALA A 83 -10.92 1.42 2.95
N ALA A 84 -11.19 0.91 4.15
CA ALA A 84 -10.43 -0.18 4.74
C ALA A 84 -10.53 -1.47 3.91
N ALA A 85 -11.73 -1.83 3.43
CA ALA A 85 -11.93 -3.00 2.59
C ALA A 85 -11.19 -2.90 1.24
N VAL A 86 -11.19 -1.71 0.62
CA VAL A 86 -10.43 -1.43 -0.60
C VAL A 86 -8.94 -1.50 -0.35
N ALA A 87 -8.43 -0.88 0.72
CA ALA A 87 -7.02 -0.96 1.09
C ALA A 87 -6.57 -2.41 1.29
N ASN A 88 -7.35 -3.22 2.01
CA ASN A 88 -7.08 -4.64 2.20
C ASN A 88 -7.10 -5.43 0.89
N SER A 89 -8.00 -5.10 -0.04
CA SER A 89 -8.08 -5.76 -1.34
C SER A 89 -6.86 -5.44 -2.21
N ILE A 90 -6.39 -4.19 -2.18
CA ILE A 90 -5.16 -3.77 -2.88
C ILE A 90 -3.95 -4.48 -2.27
N GLN A 91 -3.82 -4.50 -0.95
CA GLN A 91 -2.70 -5.19 -0.28
C GLN A 91 -2.70 -6.68 -0.59
N ARG A 92 -3.87 -7.32 -0.56
CA ARG A 92 -4.01 -8.73 -0.91
C ARG A 92 -3.60 -9.00 -2.36
N TYR A 93 -4.04 -8.17 -3.31
CA TYR A 93 -3.59 -8.27 -4.69
C TYR A 93 -2.06 -8.17 -4.79
N LEU A 94 -1.44 -7.20 -4.12
CA LEU A 94 0.02 -7.05 -4.14
C LEU A 94 0.74 -8.27 -3.54
N VAL A 95 0.23 -8.82 -2.43
CA VAL A 95 0.85 -9.96 -1.75
C VAL A 95 0.66 -11.28 -2.49
N GLU A 96 -0.51 -11.51 -3.09
CA GLU A 96 -0.91 -12.80 -3.68
C GLU A 96 -0.65 -12.86 -5.19
N GLU A 97 -0.76 -11.74 -5.90
CA GLU A 97 -0.71 -11.70 -7.38
C GLU A 97 0.59 -11.11 -7.94
N THR A 98 1.52 -10.64 -7.09
CA THR A 98 2.85 -10.18 -7.53
C THR A 98 3.94 -11.13 -7.05
N ARG A 99 4.99 -11.27 -7.88
CA ARG A 99 6.05 -12.27 -7.71
C ARG A 99 6.75 -12.23 -6.35
N LEU A 100 6.99 -11.03 -5.81
CA LEU A 100 7.68 -10.84 -4.52
C LEU A 100 6.71 -10.57 -3.37
N GLY A 101 5.44 -10.31 -3.64
CA GLY A 101 4.44 -10.07 -2.59
C GLY A 101 4.75 -8.85 -1.71
N ILE A 102 5.33 -7.79 -2.28
CA ILE A 102 5.71 -6.58 -1.53
C ILE A 102 4.45 -5.72 -1.33
N PRO A 103 4.03 -5.45 -0.08
CA PRO A 103 2.91 -4.56 0.19
C PRO A 103 3.27 -3.11 -0.14
N ALA A 104 2.28 -2.32 -0.55
CA ALA A 104 2.48 -0.89 -0.82
C ALA A 104 2.32 -0.05 0.45
N ILE A 105 2.97 1.12 0.50
CA ILE A 105 2.69 2.14 1.51
C ILE A 105 1.39 2.83 1.14
N VAL A 106 0.38 2.74 2.00
CA VAL A 106 -0.84 3.54 1.87
C VAL A 106 -0.60 4.89 2.53
N HIS A 107 -0.66 5.98 1.77
CA HIS A 107 -0.48 7.32 2.31
C HIS A 107 -1.71 8.20 2.10
N GLU A 108 -1.89 9.12 3.05
CA GLU A 108 -3.04 10.02 3.14
C GLU A 108 -2.60 11.42 3.58
N GLU A 109 -3.50 12.39 3.41
CA GLU A 109 -3.32 13.72 3.99
C GLU A 109 -3.85 13.75 5.42
N CYS A 110 -3.07 14.34 6.33
CA CYS A 110 -3.42 14.41 7.75
C CYS A 110 -3.16 15.77 8.41
N CYS A 111 -3.00 16.85 7.63
CA CYS A 111 -2.61 18.18 8.12
C CYS A 111 -3.52 18.76 9.21
N SER A 112 -4.79 18.37 9.27
CA SER A 112 -5.73 18.80 10.32
C SER A 112 -6.73 17.70 10.65
N GLY A 113 -6.19 16.51 10.87
CA GLY A 113 -6.96 15.26 10.93
C GLY A 113 -6.94 14.53 9.60
N TYR A 114 -7.39 13.28 9.63
CA TYR A 114 -7.41 12.41 8.47
C TYR A 114 -8.36 12.99 7.40
N MET A 115 -7.84 13.40 6.23
CA MET A 115 -8.62 14.10 5.20
C MET A 115 -9.44 13.12 4.34
N THR A 116 -10.48 12.54 4.94
CA THR A 116 -11.44 11.65 4.26
C THR A 116 -12.87 11.93 4.72
N ARG A 117 -13.84 11.25 4.09
CA ARG A 117 -15.25 11.35 4.43
C ARG A 117 -15.50 10.87 5.86
N ASP A 118 -16.33 11.61 6.59
CA ASP A 118 -16.78 11.30 7.96
C ASP A 118 -15.68 11.33 9.05
N ALA A 119 -14.47 11.79 8.71
CA ALA A 119 -13.39 11.95 9.69
C ALA A 119 -13.49 13.27 10.46
N THR A 120 -12.92 13.29 11.67
CA THR A 120 -12.85 14.49 12.51
C THR A 120 -11.92 15.54 11.87
N CYS A 121 -12.44 16.76 11.70
CA CYS A 121 -11.66 17.93 11.29
C CYS A 121 -11.20 18.73 12.52
N PHE A 122 -9.90 18.83 12.71
CA PHE A 122 -9.29 19.65 13.77
C PHE A 122 -9.03 21.08 13.28
N PRO A 123 -8.78 22.05 14.18
CA PRO A 123 -8.26 23.35 13.79
C PRO A 123 -6.98 23.22 12.94
N GLN A 124 -6.79 24.14 12.01
CA GLN A 124 -5.56 24.19 11.21
C GLN A 124 -4.33 24.40 12.09
N ILE A 125 -3.15 23.94 11.64
CA ILE A 125 -1.91 23.97 12.44
C ILE A 125 -1.57 25.37 12.95
N ILE A 126 -1.85 26.42 12.17
CA ILE A 126 -1.64 27.81 12.61
C ILE A 126 -2.52 28.19 13.82
N GLY A 127 -3.73 27.63 13.93
CA GLY A 127 -4.61 27.83 15.08
C GLY A 127 -4.26 26.94 16.27
N VAL A 128 -3.70 25.75 16.04
CA VAL A 128 -3.15 24.91 17.12
C VAL A 128 -1.89 25.54 17.72
N ALA A 129 -1.08 26.22 16.92
CA ALA A 129 0.14 26.88 17.41
C ALA A 129 -0.11 28.00 18.44
N SER A 130 -1.36 28.45 18.62
CA SER A 130 -1.74 29.47 19.59
C SER A 130 -2.34 28.93 20.90
N THR A 131 -2.31 27.61 21.13
CA THR A 131 -2.78 26.96 22.37
C THR A 131 -1.62 26.66 23.32
#